data_AF-A0A946TJP9-F1
#
_entry.id   AF-A0A946TJP9-F1
#
_cell.length_a   1.000
_cell.length_b   1.000
_cell.length_c   1.000
_cell.angle_alpha   90.00
_cell.angle_beta   90.00
_cell.angle_gamma   90.00
#
_symmetry.space_group_name_H-M   'P 1'
#
loop_
_entity.id
_entity.type
_entity.pdbx_description
1 polymer ?
#
loop_
_entity_poly.entity_id
_entity_poly.type
_entity_poly.pdbx_seq_one_letter_code
_entity_poly.pdbx_strand_id
1 'polypeptide(L)'
;MTELPMDFVDLNQHRLTKIVCTLGPACFGPEKILELAKCGMDVARLNVSHGGREEHIQVLKDIDEINEKNDLCIAALIDTRGAEIRTGDVQDPIVITKGVEVIFAPTTLEGKLKYDKQIIFVGYDGFSSDVGETDRILIDNGEISFKIVSINEDGSVLGKADQDGSVGSRRHINLPGADIDLPSITEKDWDDIRYAAENNIDFVALSFIRNAEEVNQVRAVIDKA
;
A
#
# COMPACT_ATOMS: atom_id res chain seq x y z
N MET A 1 13.18 36.74 -4.97
CA MET A 1 11.96 35.98 -5.28
C MET A 1 11.11 36.88 -6.15
N THR A 2 11.06 36.60 -7.44
CA THR A 2 10.14 37.27 -8.37
C THR A 2 8.74 36.78 -8.05
N GLU A 3 7.91 37.67 -7.51
CA GLU A 3 6.47 37.44 -7.37
C GLU A 3 5.89 37.21 -8.77
N LEU A 4 5.20 36.09 -8.94
CA LEU A 4 4.43 35.83 -10.16
C LEU A 4 3.27 36.84 -10.20
N PRO A 5 3.05 37.54 -11.32
CA PRO A 5 1.92 38.46 -11.44
C PRO A 5 0.61 37.68 -11.30
N MET A 6 -0.19 38.02 -10.28
CA MET A 6 -1.48 37.41 -9.94
C MET A 6 -2.61 37.76 -10.93
N ASP A 7 -2.33 38.47 -12.02
CA ASP A 7 -3.35 39.08 -12.89
C ASP A 7 -3.98 38.12 -13.93
N PHE A 8 -3.85 36.80 -13.76
CA PHE A 8 -4.40 35.81 -14.70
C PHE A 8 -5.43 34.83 -14.11
N VAL A 9 -5.80 34.96 -12.84
CA VAL A 9 -6.80 34.05 -12.24
C VAL A 9 -8.20 34.66 -12.40
N ASP A 10 -8.91 34.23 -13.44
CA ASP A 10 -10.34 34.47 -13.58
C ASP A 10 -11.08 33.76 -12.43
N LEU A 11 -11.56 34.54 -11.46
CA LEU A 11 -12.23 34.08 -10.25
C LEU A 11 -13.62 33.45 -10.52
N ASN A 12 -14.12 33.52 -11.76
CA ASN A 12 -15.32 32.82 -12.22
C ASN A 12 -15.02 31.47 -12.88
N GLN A 13 -13.78 30.99 -12.86
CA GLN A 13 -13.46 29.68 -13.40
C GLN A 13 -13.87 28.56 -12.44
N HIS A 14 -14.78 27.73 -12.91
CA HIS A 14 -15.00 26.41 -12.33
C HIS A 14 -13.67 25.66 -12.30
N ARG A 15 -13.33 25.10 -11.13
CA ARG A 15 -12.14 24.27 -10.96
C ARG A 15 -12.23 23.05 -11.89
N LEU A 16 -11.26 22.93 -12.80
CA LEU A 16 -11.18 21.82 -13.75
C LEU A 16 -10.53 20.57 -13.15
N THR A 17 -9.49 20.74 -12.34
CA THR A 17 -8.75 19.64 -11.72
C THR A 17 -9.48 19.11 -10.50
N LYS A 18 -9.79 17.81 -10.47
CA LYS A 18 -10.49 17.13 -9.36
C LYS A 18 -9.55 16.81 -8.18
N ILE A 19 -10.10 16.78 -6.97
CA ILE A 19 -9.36 16.56 -5.71
C ILE A 19 -9.82 15.23 -5.11
N VAL A 20 -8.86 14.33 -4.92
CA VAL A 20 -9.04 13.06 -4.23
C VAL A 20 -8.47 13.19 -2.81
N CYS A 21 -9.29 12.93 -1.80
CA CYS A 21 -8.86 12.96 -0.39
C CYS A 21 -8.90 11.55 0.19
N THR A 22 -7.79 11.10 0.77
CA THR A 22 -7.79 9.84 1.53
C THR A 22 -8.46 10.06 2.87
N LEU A 23 -9.54 9.34 3.15
CA LEU A 23 -10.23 9.39 4.42
C LEU A 23 -9.62 8.39 5.39
N GLY A 24 -9.44 8.82 6.64
CA GLY A 24 -9.04 7.97 7.74
C GLY A 24 -9.82 8.35 9.01
N PRO A 25 -9.55 7.70 10.15
CA PRO A 25 -10.35 7.87 11.38
C PRO A 25 -10.56 9.32 11.84
N ALA A 26 -9.59 10.21 11.57
CA ALA A 26 -9.70 11.64 11.90
C ALA A 26 -10.75 12.40 11.07
N CYS A 27 -11.17 11.85 9.95
CA CYS A 27 -12.12 12.43 8.99
C CYS A 27 -13.39 11.58 8.83
N PHE A 28 -13.52 10.47 9.56
CA PHE A 28 -14.72 9.65 9.53
C PHE A 28 -15.88 10.37 10.20
N GLY A 29 -17.08 10.18 9.65
CA GLY A 29 -18.32 10.80 10.11
C GLY A 29 -18.82 11.92 9.21
N PRO A 30 -20.15 12.12 9.15
CA PRO A 30 -20.79 12.92 8.11
C PRO A 30 -20.41 14.41 8.17
N GLU A 31 -20.19 14.96 9.37
CA GLU A 31 -19.82 16.38 9.53
C GLU A 31 -18.45 16.69 8.90
N LYS A 32 -17.46 15.80 9.12
CA LYS A 32 -16.11 15.98 8.59
C LYS A 32 -16.03 15.73 7.10
N ILE A 33 -16.75 14.72 6.61
CA ILE A 33 -16.85 14.44 5.17
C ILE A 33 -17.49 15.64 4.45
N LEU A 34 -18.56 16.21 5.01
CA LEU A 34 -19.21 17.40 4.46
C LEU A 34 -18.31 18.64 4.49
N GLU A 35 -17.54 18.82 5.56
CA GLU A 35 -16.53 19.89 5.65
C GLU A 35 -15.50 19.77 4.53
N LEU A 36 -14.94 18.57 4.31
CA LEU A 36 -13.99 18.31 3.24
C LEU A 36 -14.60 18.52 1.85
N ALA A 37 -15.85 18.08 1.64
CA ALA A 37 -16.57 18.29 0.40
C ALA A 37 -16.78 19.77 0.09
N LYS A 38 -17.17 20.57 1.09
CA LYS A 38 -17.30 22.04 0.96
C LYS A 38 -15.97 22.73 0.73
N CYS A 39 -14.87 22.17 1.24
CA CYS A 39 -13.51 22.62 0.95
C CYS A 39 -12.99 22.18 -0.44
N GLY A 40 -13.74 21.36 -1.18
CA GLY A 40 -13.49 21.04 -2.58
C GLY A 40 -13.10 19.59 -2.88
N MET A 41 -13.24 18.65 -1.93
CA MET A 41 -13.09 17.22 -2.21
C MET A 41 -14.14 16.74 -3.25
N ASP A 42 -13.69 16.08 -4.32
CA ASP A 42 -14.58 15.44 -5.30
C ASP A 42 -14.63 13.92 -5.12
N VAL A 43 -13.54 13.30 -4.65
CA VAL A 43 -13.45 11.84 -4.49
C VAL A 43 -12.93 11.51 -3.10
N ALA A 44 -13.69 10.70 -2.38
CA ALA A 44 -13.30 10.10 -1.11
C ALA A 44 -12.57 8.78 -1.37
N ARG A 45 -11.26 8.76 -1.14
CA ARG A 45 -10.43 7.55 -1.24
C ARG A 45 -10.40 6.81 0.10
N LEU A 46 -10.81 5.54 0.08
CA LEU A 46 -10.72 4.61 1.20
C LEU A 46 -9.58 3.63 0.93
N ASN A 47 -8.50 3.77 1.71
CA ASN A 47 -7.36 2.86 1.62
C ASN A 47 -7.63 1.59 2.43
N VAL A 48 -8.04 0.50 1.76
CA VAL A 48 -8.44 -0.75 2.43
C VAL A 48 -7.25 -1.58 2.94
N SER A 49 -6.03 -1.06 2.82
CA SER A 49 -4.85 -1.58 3.53
C SER A 49 -4.93 -1.37 5.03
N HIS A 50 -5.71 -0.38 5.48
CA HIS A 50 -5.90 -0.01 6.88
C HIS A 50 -7.39 0.15 7.18
N GLY A 51 -7.77 0.17 8.46
CA GLY A 51 -9.17 0.32 8.86
C GLY A 51 -10.00 -0.95 8.71
N GLY A 52 -11.14 -0.98 9.40
CA GLY A 52 -12.11 -2.07 9.33
C GLY A 52 -13.07 -1.92 8.16
N ARG A 53 -13.53 -3.05 7.58
CA ARG A 53 -14.57 -3.04 6.54
C ARG A 53 -15.85 -2.33 7.01
N GLU A 54 -16.22 -2.50 8.28
CA GLU A 54 -17.40 -1.84 8.87
C GLU A 54 -17.27 -0.31 8.89
N GLU A 55 -16.08 0.22 9.17
CA GLU A 55 -15.84 1.67 9.16
C GLU A 55 -15.97 2.24 7.76
N HIS A 56 -15.39 1.54 6.76
CA HIS A 56 -15.52 1.92 5.35
C HIS A 56 -16.98 1.87 4.87
N ILE A 57 -17.74 0.84 5.24
CA ILE A 57 -19.18 0.75 4.96
C ILE A 57 -19.92 1.97 5.51
N GLN A 58 -19.60 2.40 6.73
CA GLN A 58 -20.27 3.56 7.31
C GLN A 58 -19.92 4.85 6.57
N VAL A 59 -18.65 5.03 6.19
CA VAL A 59 -18.22 6.21 5.41
C VAL A 59 -18.92 6.28 4.06
N LEU A 60 -19.11 5.15 3.38
CA LEU A 60 -19.83 5.09 2.10
C LEU A 60 -21.29 5.54 2.25
N LYS A 61 -21.98 5.05 3.30
CA LYS A 61 -23.34 5.49 3.61
C LYS A 61 -23.41 6.99 3.91
N ASP A 62 -22.45 7.50 4.67
CA ASP A 62 -22.37 8.93 4.99
C ASP A 62 -22.19 9.77 3.71
N ILE A 63 -21.39 9.31 2.75
CA ILE A 63 -21.19 9.97 1.45
C ILE A 63 -22.49 10.01 0.65
N ASP A 64 -23.21 8.91 0.55
CA ASP A 64 -24.50 8.84 -0.15
C ASP A 64 -25.51 9.83 0.46
N GLU A 65 -25.65 9.81 1.78
CA GLU A 65 -26.54 10.74 2.49
C GLU A 65 -26.14 12.21 2.30
N ILE A 66 -24.84 12.50 2.26
CA ILE A 66 -24.32 13.86 2.01
C ILE A 66 -24.66 14.31 0.60
N ASN A 67 -24.45 13.45 -0.40
CA ASN A 67 -24.77 13.73 -1.79
C ASN A 67 -26.27 14.07 -1.95
N GLU A 68 -27.15 13.24 -1.39
CA GLU A 68 -28.60 13.45 -1.42
C GLU A 68 -29.03 14.76 -0.73
N LYS A 69 -28.51 15.04 0.47
CA LYS A 69 -28.97 16.18 1.29
C LYS A 69 -28.40 17.52 0.84
N ASN A 70 -27.26 17.54 0.15
CA ASN A 70 -26.52 18.77 -0.12
C ASN A 70 -26.37 19.09 -1.63
N ASP A 71 -27.00 18.31 -2.51
CA ASP A 71 -26.85 18.43 -3.97
C ASP A 71 -25.37 18.39 -4.39
N LEU A 72 -24.64 17.43 -3.81
CA LEU A 72 -23.24 17.16 -4.07
C LEU A 72 -23.08 15.85 -4.85
N CYS A 73 -21.92 15.68 -5.47
CA CYS A 73 -21.56 14.46 -6.21
C CYS A 73 -20.13 14.06 -5.84
N ILE A 74 -19.97 13.63 -4.59
CA ILE A 74 -18.73 13.05 -4.08
C ILE A 74 -18.69 11.59 -4.54
N ALA A 75 -17.68 11.23 -5.32
CA ALA A 75 -17.43 9.84 -5.70
C ALA A 75 -16.66 9.11 -4.58
N ALA A 76 -16.89 7.81 -4.46
CA ALA A 76 -16.12 6.93 -3.60
C ALA A 76 -15.10 6.12 -4.41
N LEU A 77 -13.90 5.97 -3.85
CA LEU A 77 -12.82 5.17 -4.42
C LEU A 77 -12.33 4.16 -3.39
N ILE A 78 -12.40 2.87 -3.70
CA ILE A 78 -11.70 1.82 -2.95
C ILE A 78 -10.30 1.66 -3.52
N ASP A 79 -9.28 1.78 -2.66
CA ASP A 79 -7.88 1.59 -3.03
C ASP A 79 -7.35 0.30 -2.40
N THR A 80 -7.13 -0.72 -3.25
CA THR A 80 -6.71 -2.05 -2.81
C THR A 80 -5.29 -2.06 -2.28
N ARG A 81 -4.98 -3.00 -1.40
CA ARG A 81 -3.64 -3.10 -0.81
C ARG A 81 -2.64 -3.62 -1.84
N GLY A 82 -3.05 -4.61 -2.62
CA GLY A 82 -2.17 -5.36 -3.50
C GLY A 82 -1.15 -6.21 -2.73
N ALA A 83 -0.36 -6.96 -3.48
CA ALA A 83 0.70 -7.76 -2.89
C ALA A 83 1.97 -6.95 -2.66
N GLU A 84 2.42 -6.95 -1.40
CA GLU A 84 3.63 -6.26 -0.95
C GLU A 84 4.48 -7.20 -0.11
N ILE A 85 5.79 -7.10 -0.26
CA ILE A 85 6.73 -7.80 0.62
C ILE A 85 6.90 -6.94 1.88
N ARG A 86 6.74 -7.55 3.05
CA ARG A 86 6.91 -6.86 4.33
C ARG A 86 7.74 -7.67 5.31
N THR A 87 8.41 -6.98 6.23
CA THR A 87 9.04 -7.63 7.38
C THR A 87 7.99 -8.29 8.27
N GLY A 88 8.37 -9.39 8.90
CA GLY A 88 7.58 -10.07 9.92
C GLY A 88 7.41 -9.21 11.18
N ASP A 89 6.63 -9.74 12.13
CA ASP A 89 6.43 -9.08 13.42
C ASP A 89 7.67 -9.27 14.31
N VAL A 90 8.13 -8.20 14.94
CA VAL A 90 9.21 -8.19 15.94
C VAL A 90 8.71 -7.61 17.26
N GLN A 91 9.22 -8.09 18.40
CA GLN A 91 8.87 -7.55 19.72
C GLN A 91 9.42 -6.13 19.90
N ASP A 92 10.70 -5.95 19.57
CA ASP A 92 11.39 -4.68 19.59
C ASP A 92 12.05 -4.42 18.23
N PRO A 93 12.18 -3.15 17.78
CA PRO A 93 12.90 -2.83 16.56
C PRO A 93 14.32 -3.39 16.59
N ILE A 94 14.70 -4.07 15.53
CA ILE A 94 16.03 -4.65 15.36
C ILE A 94 17.00 -3.52 15.02
N VAL A 95 17.98 -3.27 15.90
CA VAL A 95 19.00 -2.25 15.69
C VAL A 95 20.01 -2.72 14.64
N ILE A 96 20.18 -1.92 13.59
CA ILE A 96 21.09 -2.18 12.48
C ILE A 96 22.25 -1.21 12.54
N THR A 97 23.46 -1.76 12.55
CA THR A 97 24.70 -0.98 12.42
C THR A 97 25.28 -1.20 11.03
N LYS A 98 25.85 -0.17 10.43
CA LYS A 98 26.50 -0.26 9.12
C LYS A 98 27.52 -1.39 9.08
N GLY A 99 27.41 -2.22 8.04
CA GLY A 99 28.27 -3.36 7.80
C GLY A 99 27.91 -4.61 8.61
N VAL A 100 26.90 -4.57 9.49
CA VAL A 100 26.40 -5.77 10.15
C VAL A 100 25.75 -6.70 9.13
N GLU A 101 25.95 -7.99 9.33
CA GLU A 101 25.29 -9.04 8.54
C GLU A 101 24.03 -9.50 9.25
N VAL A 102 22.93 -9.55 8.51
CA VAL A 102 21.62 -10.03 8.97
C VAL A 102 21.11 -11.11 8.01
N ILE A 103 20.31 -12.02 8.53
CA ILE A 103 19.62 -13.03 7.73
C ILE A 103 18.21 -12.55 7.45
N PHE A 104 17.81 -12.53 6.18
CA PHE A 104 16.42 -12.43 5.76
C PHE A 104 15.87 -13.82 5.50
N ALA A 105 14.70 -14.14 6.03
CA ALA A 105 14.11 -15.47 5.83
C ALA A 105 12.59 -15.40 5.77
N PRO A 106 11.91 -16.25 4.98
CA PRO A 106 10.47 -16.40 5.05
C PRO A 106 9.98 -16.73 6.46
N THR A 107 8.84 -16.17 6.87
CA THR A 107 8.19 -16.47 8.17
C THR A 107 7.88 -17.95 8.36
N THR A 108 7.69 -18.71 7.27
CA THR A 108 7.49 -20.18 7.31
C THR A 108 8.70 -20.97 7.85
N LEU A 109 9.88 -20.33 7.94
CA LEU A 109 11.10 -20.87 8.53
C LEU A 109 11.28 -20.48 10.01
N GLU A 110 10.36 -19.70 10.59
CA GLU A 110 10.45 -19.29 11.99
C GLU A 110 10.53 -20.51 12.93
N GLY A 111 11.46 -20.46 13.88
CA GLY A 111 11.77 -21.56 14.80
C GLY A 111 12.54 -22.74 14.20
N LYS A 112 12.78 -22.77 12.88
CA LYS A 112 13.55 -23.83 12.19
C LYS A 112 15.01 -23.44 11.94
N LEU A 113 15.29 -22.14 11.89
CA LEU A 113 16.62 -21.59 11.60
C LEU A 113 17.50 -21.56 12.86
N LYS A 114 18.78 -21.89 12.67
CA LYS A 114 19.81 -21.83 13.72
C LYS A 114 20.98 -20.99 13.21
N TYR A 115 20.78 -19.68 13.22
CA TYR A 115 21.82 -18.71 12.89
C TYR A 115 22.28 -17.98 14.15
N ASP A 116 23.60 -17.75 14.26
CA ASP A 116 24.19 -16.89 15.31
C ASP A 116 24.07 -15.38 14.96
N LYS A 117 23.26 -15.03 13.96
CA LYS A 117 23.02 -13.68 13.46
C LYS A 117 21.58 -13.25 13.73
N GLN A 118 21.33 -11.94 13.70
CA GLN A 118 19.97 -11.42 13.73
C GLN A 118 19.19 -11.86 12.49
N ILE A 119 17.93 -12.26 12.68
CA ILE A 119 17.04 -12.72 11.61
C ILE A 119 15.91 -11.71 11.46
N ILE A 120 15.72 -11.21 10.25
CA ILE A 120 14.56 -10.42 9.84
C ILE A 120 13.65 -11.35 9.03
N PHE A 121 12.51 -11.71 9.60
CA PHE A 121 11.55 -12.52 8.87
C PHE A 121 10.85 -11.69 7.78
N VAL A 122 10.43 -12.35 6.71
CA VAL A 122 9.79 -11.75 5.54
C VAL A 122 8.48 -12.49 5.26
N GLY A 123 7.40 -11.76 5.04
CA GLY A 123 6.07 -12.31 4.78
C GLY A 123 5.86 -12.84 3.37
N TYR A 124 6.89 -13.39 2.73
CA TYR A 124 6.82 -13.92 1.36
C TYR A 124 7.75 -15.14 1.22
N ASP A 125 7.18 -16.29 0.84
CA ASP A 125 7.91 -17.56 0.75
C ASP A 125 8.84 -17.63 -0.47
N GLY A 126 8.48 -16.97 -1.57
CA GLY A 126 9.32 -16.90 -2.79
C GLY A 126 10.49 -15.92 -2.68
N PHE A 127 10.71 -15.30 -1.52
CA PHE A 127 11.64 -14.18 -1.35
C PHE A 127 13.06 -14.48 -1.84
N SER A 128 13.61 -15.66 -1.54
CA SER A 128 14.97 -16.00 -1.99
C SER A 128 15.12 -16.19 -3.49
N SER A 129 14.06 -16.63 -4.18
CA SER A 129 14.08 -16.75 -5.65
C SER A 129 14.21 -15.38 -6.28
N ASP A 130 13.36 -14.43 -5.86
CA ASP A 130 13.28 -13.08 -6.42
C ASP A 130 14.52 -12.24 -6.05
N VAL A 131 15.07 -12.46 -4.85
CA VAL A 131 16.35 -11.86 -4.43
C VAL A 131 17.49 -12.21 -5.39
N GLY A 132 17.45 -13.36 -6.05
CA GLY A 132 18.45 -13.76 -7.03
C GLY A 132 18.59 -12.81 -8.23
N GLU A 133 17.58 -11.97 -8.47
CA GLU A 133 17.54 -11.02 -9.59
C GLU A 133 18.02 -9.61 -9.22
N THR A 134 18.38 -9.36 -7.96
CA THR A 134 18.87 -8.07 -7.48
C THR A 134 20.12 -8.23 -6.62
N ASP A 135 20.85 -7.13 -6.42
CA ASP A 135 22.00 -7.07 -5.51
C ASP A 135 21.67 -6.41 -4.17
N ARG A 136 20.43 -5.92 -4.00
CA ARG A 136 20.01 -5.13 -2.86
C ARG A 136 18.60 -5.43 -2.34
N ILE A 137 18.47 -5.37 -1.02
CA ILE A 137 17.21 -5.37 -0.30
C ILE A 137 17.02 -3.98 0.32
N LEU A 138 15.92 -3.30 0.00
CA LEU A 138 15.57 -2.01 0.56
C LEU A 138 14.42 -2.15 1.54
N ILE A 139 14.52 -1.49 2.69
CA ILE A 139 13.44 -1.40 3.68
C ILE A 139 12.94 0.05 3.72
N ASP A 140 11.62 0.22 3.68
CA ASP A 140 10.89 1.49 3.64
C ASP A 140 11.43 2.46 2.59
N ASN A 141 11.50 1.98 1.35
CA ASN A 141 11.96 2.77 0.20
C ASN A 141 13.39 3.29 0.34
N GLY A 142 14.24 2.57 1.07
CA GLY A 142 15.67 2.84 1.16
C GLY A 142 16.11 3.61 2.41
N GLU A 143 15.22 3.80 3.38
CA GLU A 143 15.60 4.27 4.73
C GLU A 143 16.71 3.39 5.30
N ILE A 144 16.59 2.07 5.09
CA ILE A 144 17.67 1.09 5.34
C ILE A 144 17.86 0.25 4.08
N SER A 145 19.11 -0.02 3.74
CA SER A 145 19.45 -0.88 2.61
C SER A 145 20.52 -1.91 2.98
N PHE A 146 20.40 -3.07 2.36
CA PHE A 146 21.30 -4.20 2.56
C PHE A 146 21.81 -4.68 1.21
N LYS A 147 23.12 -4.83 1.09
CA LYS A 147 23.74 -5.54 -0.03
C LYS A 147 23.61 -7.04 0.19
N ILE A 148 23.15 -7.76 -0.82
CA ILE A 148 23.06 -9.23 -0.77
C ILE A 148 24.47 -9.81 -0.83
N VAL A 149 24.78 -10.69 0.13
CA VAL A 149 26.07 -11.39 0.25
C VAL A 149 25.96 -12.81 -0.32
N SER A 150 24.93 -13.55 0.08
CA SER A 150 24.67 -14.91 -0.40
C SER A 150 23.22 -15.33 -0.16
N ILE A 151 22.78 -16.33 -0.90
CA ILE A 151 21.52 -17.05 -0.67
C ILE A 151 21.89 -18.45 -0.16
N ASN A 152 21.33 -18.85 0.98
CA ASN A 152 21.59 -20.14 1.60
C ASN A 152 20.68 -21.23 1.00
N GLU A 153 21.07 -22.49 1.14
CA GLU A 153 20.32 -23.64 0.63
C GLU A 153 18.91 -23.79 1.24
N ASP A 154 18.71 -23.26 2.44
CA ASP A 154 17.41 -23.24 3.13
C ASP A 154 16.46 -22.13 2.64
N GLY A 155 16.89 -21.32 1.67
CA GLY A 155 16.12 -20.21 1.13
C GLY A 155 16.20 -18.93 1.96
N SER A 156 17.09 -18.85 2.96
CA SER A 156 17.41 -17.60 3.65
C SER A 156 18.51 -16.81 2.93
N VAL A 157 18.53 -15.49 3.12
CA VAL A 157 19.41 -14.56 2.40
C VAL A 157 20.28 -13.80 3.39
N LEU A 158 21.59 -13.85 3.21
CA LEU A 158 22.54 -13.06 3.97
C LEU A 158 22.65 -11.66 3.36
N GLY A 159 22.24 -10.65 4.11
CA GLY A 159 22.36 -9.24 3.73
C GLY A 159 23.34 -8.49 4.62
N LYS A 160 24.07 -7.54 4.06
CA LYS A 160 25.00 -6.66 4.78
C LYS A 160 24.52 -5.22 4.72
N ALA A 161 24.31 -4.60 5.89
CA ALA A 161 23.76 -3.25 5.98
C ALA A 161 24.69 -2.18 5.38
N ASP A 162 24.15 -1.25 4.59
CA ASP A 162 24.90 -0.14 3.99
C ASP A 162 24.93 1.11 4.90
N GLN A 163 23.99 1.22 5.84
CA GLN A 163 23.86 2.33 6.80
C GLN A 163 23.38 1.86 8.19
N ASP A 164 23.48 2.73 9.19
CA ASP A 164 22.88 2.54 10.50
C ASP A 164 21.36 2.76 10.44
N GLY A 165 20.58 2.11 11.30
CA GLY A 165 19.14 2.27 11.38
C GLY A 165 18.46 1.30 12.34
N SER A 166 17.13 1.16 12.21
CA SER A 166 16.35 0.15 12.93
C SER A 166 15.23 -0.43 12.07
N VAL A 167 15.05 -1.74 12.11
CA VAL A 167 13.98 -2.44 11.38
C VAL A 167 12.88 -2.86 12.34
N GLY A 168 11.68 -2.30 12.15
CA GLY A 168 10.49 -2.66 12.91
C GLY A 168 9.62 -3.73 12.25
N SER A 169 8.41 -3.91 12.79
CA SER A 169 7.40 -4.83 12.26
C SER A 169 6.74 -4.30 11.00
N ARG A 170 6.39 -5.20 10.06
CA ARG A 170 5.55 -4.93 8.88
C ARG A 170 6.04 -3.78 7.99
N ARG A 171 7.36 -3.55 7.99
CA ARG A 171 8.04 -2.54 7.19
C ARG A 171 8.10 -2.99 5.75
N HIS A 172 8.01 -2.07 4.81
CA HIS A 172 7.92 -2.41 3.39
C HIS A 172 9.29 -2.87 2.88
N ILE A 173 9.35 -3.95 2.13
CA ILE A 173 10.56 -4.45 1.49
C ILE A 173 10.44 -4.26 -0.02
N ASN A 174 11.47 -3.70 -0.63
CA ASN A 174 11.57 -3.55 -2.07
C ASN A 174 12.86 -4.20 -2.58
N LEU A 175 12.75 -4.89 -3.72
CA LEU A 175 13.87 -5.55 -4.41
C LEU A 175 14.05 -4.86 -5.77
N PRO A 176 14.94 -3.86 -5.89
CA PRO A 176 15.06 -3.07 -7.10
C PRO A 176 15.47 -3.92 -8.30
N GLY A 177 14.68 -3.88 -9.36
CA GLY A 177 14.96 -4.57 -10.62
C GLY A 177 14.60 -6.05 -10.65
N ALA A 178 14.13 -6.64 -9.54
CA ALA A 178 13.63 -8.00 -9.51
C ALA A 178 12.20 -8.09 -10.05
N ASP A 179 11.90 -9.11 -10.84
CA ASP A 179 10.54 -9.46 -11.20
C ASP A 179 9.92 -10.32 -10.10
N ILE A 180 9.10 -9.68 -9.25
CA ILE A 180 8.60 -10.31 -8.04
C ILE A 180 7.50 -11.33 -8.38
N ASP A 181 7.65 -12.61 -8.05
CA ASP A 181 6.60 -13.61 -8.29
C ASP A 181 5.55 -13.63 -7.15
N LEU A 182 4.98 -12.46 -6.86
CA LEU A 182 3.78 -12.28 -6.04
C LEU A 182 2.59 -11.96 -6.93
N PRO A 183 1.42 -12.57 -6.70
CA PRO A 183 0.19 -12.20 -7.42
C PRO A 183 -0.16 -10.75 -7.13
N SER A 184 -0.32 -9.91 -8.15
CA SER A 184 -0.58 -8.47 -7.97
C SER A 184 -1.88 -8.18 -7.18
N ILE A 185 -2.85 -9.10 -7.26
CA ILE A 185 -4.14 -9.01 -6.58
C ILE A 185 -4.22 -10.16 -5.57
N THR A 186 -4.32 -9.84 -4.29
CA THR A 186 -4.46 -10.84 -3.21
C THR A 186 -5.89 -11.35 -3.11
N GLU A 187 -6.12 -12.45 -2.38
CA GLU A 187 -7.48 -12.93 -2.08
C GLU A 187 -8.33 -11.87 -1.36
N LYS A 188 -7.70 -11.11 -0.45
CA LYS A 188 -8.36 -9.99 0.23
C LYS A 188 -8.75 -8.90 -0.77
N ASP A 189 -7.87 -8.56 -1.71
CA ASP A 189 -8.19 -7.55 -2.73
C ASP A 189 -9.35 -8.03 -3.61
N TRP A 190 -9.41 -9.31 -3.98
CA TRP A 190 -10.56 -9.87 -4.70
C TRP A 190 -11.87 -9.75 -3.92
N ASP A 191 -11.84 -9.96 -2.60
CA ASP A 191 -13.02 -9.76 -1.76
C ASP A 191 -13.43 -8.29 -1.68
N ASP A 192 -12.46 -7.37 -1.59
CA ASP A 192 -12.72 -5.93 -1.58
C ASP A 192 -13.24 -5.43 -2.94
N ILE A 193 -12.74 -5.98 -4.05
CA ILE A 193 -13.22 -5.70 -5.42
C ILE A 193 -14.66 -6.16 -5.61
N ARG A 194 -15.00 -7.39 -5.20
CA ARG A 194 -16.37 -7.91 -5.27
C ARG A 194 -17.31 -7.06 -4.43
N TYR A 195 -16.88 -6.72 -3.22
CA TYR A 195 -17.64 -5.83 -2.34
C TYR A 195 -17.89 -4.47 -3.01
N ALA A 196 -16.87 -3.86 -3.62
CA ALA A 196 -17.01 -2.60 -4.33
C ALA A 196 -18.01 -2.70 -5.49
N ALA A 197 -17.99 -3.80 -6.25
CA ALA A 197 -18.92 -4.04 -7.34
C ALA A 197 -20.37 -4.22 -6.84
N GLU A 198 -20.58 -5.05 -5.81
CA GLU A 198 -21.91 -5.31 -5.21
C GLU A 198 -22.55 -4.06 -4.60
N ASN A 199 -21.74 -3.08 -4.19
CA ASN A 199 -22.19 -1.85 -3.53
C ASN A 199 -22.12 -0.63 -4.47
N ASN A 200 -21.94 -0.83 -5.77
CA ASN A 200 -21.90 0.24 -6.79
C ASN A 200 -20.90 1.36 -6.47
N ILE A 201 -19.72 1.02 -5.96
CA ILE A 201 -18.69 2.03 -5.71
C ILE A 201 -18.14 2.58 -7.02
N ASP A 202 -17.95 3.89 -7.10
CA ASP A 202 -17.62 4.57 -8.36
C ASP A 202 -16.27 4.13 -8.95
N PHE A 203 -15.26 3.93 -8.10
CA PHE A 203 -13.91 3.60 -8.54
C PHE A 203 -13.24 2.52 -7.68
N VAL A 204 -12.45 1.69 -8.35
CA VAL A 204 -11.48 0.79 -7.72
C VAL A 204 -10.09 1.13 -8.24
N ALA A 205 -9.17 1.50 -7.35
CA ALA A 205 -7.75 1.61 -7.65
C ALA A 205 -7.06 0.29 -7.28
N LEU A 206 -6.29 -0.24 -8.22
CA LEU A 206 -5.59 -1.51 -8.07
C LEU A 206 -4.10 -1.27 -7.83
N SER A 207 -3.62 -1.63 -6.65
CA SER A 207 -2.21 -1.51 -6.30
C SER A 207 -1.36 -2.61 -6.97
N PHE A 208 -0.14 -2.27 -7.35
CA PHE A 208 0.89 -3.18 -7.90
C PHE A 208 0.54 -3.98 -9.16
N ILE A 209 -0.48 -3.57 -9.93
CA ILE A 209 -0.80 -4.20 -11.21
C ILE A 209 0.38 -4.13 -12.18
N ARG A 210 0.70 -5.27 -12.79
CA ARG A 210 1.88 -5.40 -13.68
C ARG A 210 1.52 -5.58 -15.14
N ASN A 211 0.32 -6.06 -15.44
CA ASN A 211 -0.08 -6.37 -16.81
C ASN A 211 -1.55 -6.05 -17.09
N ALA A 212 -1.89 -5.94 -18.38
CA ALA A 212 -3.24 -5.62 -18.81
C ALA A 212 -4.25 -6.75 -18.56
N GLU A 213 -3.78 -7.99 -18.47
CA GLU A 213 -4.66 -9.15 -18.24
C GLU A 213 -5.28 -9.10 -16.85
N GLU A 214 -4.52 -8.73 -15.82
CA GLU A 214 -5.04 -8.52 -14.45
C GLU A 214 -6.14 -7.46 -14.42
N VAL A 215 -5.98 -6.36 -15.16
CA VAL A 215 -7.02 -5.32 -15.28
C VAL A 215 -8.29 -5.87 -15.93
N ASN A 216 -8.15 -6.69 -16.98
CA ASN A 216 -9.28 -7.31 -17.66
C ASN A 216 -10.01 -8.31 -16.76
N GLN A 217 -9.28 -9.06 -15.93
CA GLN A 217 -9.87 -9.97 -14.94
C GLN A 217 -10.71 -9.20 -13.92
N VAL A 218 -10.20 -8.09 -13.39
CA VAL A 218 -10.96 -7.22 -12.46
C VAL A 218 -12.21 -6.67 -13.13
N ARG A 219 -12.11 -6.14 -14.35
CA ARG A 219 -13.27 -5.67 -15.12
C ARG A 219 -14.32 -6.76 -15.29
N ALA A 220 -13.90 -7.97 -15.66
CA ALA A 220 -14.81 -9.09 -15.84
C ALA A 220 -15.51 -9.53 -14.54
N VAL A 221 -14.93 -9.26 -13.37
CA VAL A 221 -15.58 -9.47 -12.07
C VAL A 221 -16.58 -8.35 -11.79
N ILE A 222 -16.20 -7.09 -12.02
CA ILE A 222 -17.08 -5.92 -11.81
C ILE A 222 -18.30 -5.98 -12.74
N ASP A 223 -18.12 -6.31 -14.02
CA ASP A 223 -19.19 -6.37 -15.02
C ASP A 223 -20.22 -7.49 -14.77
N LYS A 224 -19.91 -8.45 -13.88
CA LYS A 224 -20.79 -9.58 -13.55
C LYS A 224 -21.63 -9.36 -12.29
N ALA A 225 -21.27 -8.38 -11.45
CA ALA A 225 -21.99 -8.04 -10.24
C ALA A 225 -23.29 -7.28 -10.56
#